data_AF-A0A938SR25-F1
#
_entry.id   AF-A0A938SR25-F1
#
_cell.length_a   1.000
_cell.length_b   1.000
_cell.length_c   1.000
_cell.angle_alpha   90.00
_cell.angle_beta   90.00
_cell.angle_gamma   90.00
#
_symmetry.space_group_name_H-M   'P 1'
#
loop_
_entity.id
_entity.type
_entity.pdbx_description
1 polymer ?
#
loop_
_entity_poly.entity_id
_entity_poly.type
_entity_poly.pdbx_seq_one_letter_code
_entity_poly.pdbx_strand_id
1 'polypeptide(L)'
;MLGGSLDRGWSGYLTLYSLEKNVNAEGVPRINLNGEDLEQLYGSIAELLNEDWAKFIVYYRQYGAYDGDEAGVDVATVAEPDFAQEAKVTLTQVLDLIGKKVQIGTGDNAEVLTTPFAETLAEMSVYLPVLMDNTTITPGETIPGRININQASRCMLLGIPGVEESVADEIINQRVMQSDEQTDTSALQHETWILTAGIVTLEEMKQLLPFVCAGGDVYRAQIVGYYEDGGAASRAEVVFDATGSVPRIVSFRDISHLGRGYPLELLGVQLINNF
;
A
#
# COMPACT_ATOMS: atom_id res chain seq x y z
N MET A 1 -1.51 -32.74 -23.46
CA MET A 1 -2.85 -32.38 -22.96
C MET A 1 -2.84 -30.89 -22.71
N LEU A 2 -3.61 -30.12 -23.50
CA LEU A 2 -3.80 -28.69 -23.27
C LEU A 2 -4.54 -28.55 -21.94
N GLY A 3 -3.87 -28.01 -20.93
CA GLY A 3 -4.50 -27.70 -19.64
C GLY A 3 -5.65 -26.75 -19.89
N GLY A 4 -6.88 -27.23 -19.66
CA GLY A 4 -8.09 -26.42 -19.74
C GLY A 4 -8.12 -25.39 -18.62
N SER A 5 -7.26 -24.38 -18.70
CA SER A 5 -7.47 -23.11 -18.04
C SER A 5 -8.62 -22.44 -18.78
N LEU A 6 -9.75 -22.26 -18.11
CA LEU A 6 -10.81 -21.37 -18.60
C LEU A 6 -10.23 -19.95 -18.64
N ASP A 7 -9.70 -19.56 -19.80
CA ASP A 7 -9.29 -18.19 -20.06
C ASP A 7 -10.52 -17.30 -19.89
N ARG A 8 -10.48 -16.41 -18.90
CA ARG A 8 -11.57 -15.47 -18.59
C ARG A 8 -11.66 -14.34 -19.63
N GLY A 9 -10.77 -14.33 -20.64
CA GLY A 9 -10.64 -13.27 -21.62
C GLY A 9 -10.41 -11.92 -20.93
N TRP A 10 -10.94 -10.84 -21.52
CA TRP A 10 -10.84 -9.49 -20.96
C TRP A 10 -11.35 -9.35 -19.52
N SER A 11 -12.32 -10.19 -19.09
CA SER A 11 -12.84 -10.13 -17.72
C SER A 11 -11.84 -10.56 -16.65
N GLY A 12 -10.76 -11.24 -17.03
CA GLY A 12 -9.65 -11.57 -16.15
C GLY A 12 -8.74 -10.38 -15.83
N TYR A 13 -8.73 -9.35 -16.67
CA TYR A 13 -7.81 -8.21 -16.61
C TYR A 13 -8.47 -6.91 -16.15
N LEU A 14 -9.80 -6.88 -16.07
CA LEU A 14 -10.57 -5.70 -15.70
C LEU A 14 -11.20 -5.89 -14.32
N THR A 15 -11.06 -4.88 -13.46
CA THR A 15 -11.87 -4.75 -12.24
C THR A 15 -12.55 -3.38 -12.22
N LEU A 16 -13.83 -3.36 -11.84
CA LEU A 16 -14.57 -2.13 -11.57
C LEU A 16 -14.50 -1.73 -10.10
N TYR A 17 -14.02 -2.64 -9.24
CA TYR A 17 -13.98 -2.47 -7.80
C TYR A 17 -12.54 -2.73 -7.32
N SER A 18 -11.86 -1.66 -6.90
CA SER A 18 -10.54 -1.71 -6.25
C SER A 18 -10.48 -0.58 -5.24
N LEU A 19 -10.40 -0.95 -3.96
CA LEU A 19 -10.35 -0.02 -2.84
C LEU A 19 -9.44 -0.58 -1.75
N GLU A 20 -8.78 0.32 -1.05
CA GLU A 20 -8.00 0.05 0.17
C GLU A 20 -8.57 0.92 1.29
N LYS A 21 -8.63 0.40 2.50
CA LYS A 21 -8.88 1.24 3.69
C LYS A 21 -7.68 2.13 3.95
N ASN A 22 -7.95 3.36 4.37
CA ASN A 22 -6.91 4.30 4.78
C ASN A 22 -6.66 4.19 6.30
N VAL A 23 -6.26 3.00 6.73
CA VAL A 23 -5.96 2.63 8.12
C VAL A 23 -4.62 1.91 8.20
N ASN A 24 -4.02 1.89 9.38
CA ASN A 24 -2.83 1.10 9.68
C ASN A 24 -3.19 -0.37 9.98
N ALA A 25 -2.19 -1.20 10.30
CA ALA A 25 -2.38 -2.62 10.58
C ALA A 25 -3.34 -2.90 11.76
N GLU A 26 -3.42 -1.99 12.73
CA GLU A 26 -4.33 -2.09 13.88
C GLU A 26 -5.74 -1.57 13.59
N GLY A 27 -5.99 -1.05 12.38
CA GLY A 27 -7.28 -0.49 11.98
C GLY A 27 -7.51 0.96 12.44
N VAL A 28 -6.46 1.66 12.88
CA VAL A 28 -6.48 3.08 13.23
C VAL A 28 -6.35 3.92 11.95
N PRO A 29 -7.14 4.99 11.76
CA PRO A 29 -7.00 5.87 10.60
C PRO A 29 -5.58 6.43 10.44
N ARG A 30 -5.04 6.41 9.22
CA ARG A 30 -3.71 6.96 8.95
C ARG A 30 -3.70 8.47 9.13
N ILE A 31 -2.56 8.98 9.62
CA ILE A 31 -2.36 10.41 9.82
C ILE A 31 -2.17 11.09 8.46
N ASN A 32 -3.05 12.05 8.14
CA ASN A 32 -2.91 12.85 6.92
C ASN A 32 -1.82 13.92 7.10
N LEU A 33 -0.69 13.76 6.41
CA LEU A 33 0.46 14.66 6.47
C LEU A 33 0.18 16.07 5.92
N ASN A 34 -0.91 16.24 5.17
CA ASN A 34 -1.35 17.52 4.64
C ASN A 34 -2.45 18.18 5.50
N GLY A 35 -2.61 17.77 6.76
CA GLY A 35 -3.52 18.42 7.71
C GLY A 35 -3.26 19.92 7.85
N GLU A 36 -4.35 20.68 8.08
CA GLU A 36 -4.30 22.14 8.22
C GLU A 36 -3.78 22.57 9.61
N ASP A 37 -4.18 21.84 10.66
CA ASP A 37 -3.74 22.08 12.03
C ASP A 37 -2.38 21.38 12.29
N LEU A 38 -1.32 22.18 12.31
CA LEU A 38 0.05 21.67 12.50
C LEU A 38 0.33 21.23 13.94
N GLU A 39 -0.35 21.79 14.94
CA GLU A 39 -0.21 21.38 16.34
C GLU A 39 -0.86 20.00 16.52
N GLN A 40 -2.06 19.80 15.97
CA GLN A 40 -2.72 18.51 15.96
C GLN A 40 -1.92 17.46 15.16
N LEU A 41 -1.39 17.86 13.99
CA LEU A 41 -0.54 16.98 13.18
C LEU A 41 0.70 16.54 13.94
N TYR A 42 1.39 17.48 14.59
CA TYR A 42 2.56 17.21 15.43
C TYR A 42 2.23 16.20 16.52
N GLY A 43 1.19 16.49 17.33
CA GLY A 43 0.79 15.64 18.44
C GLY A 43 0.44 14.22 17.99
N SER A 44 -0.30 14.08 16.88
CA SER A 44 -0.70 12.77 16.35
C SER A 44 0.51 11.94 15.90
N ILE A 45 1.48 12.56 15.21
CA ILE A 45 2.70 11.87 14.76
C ILE A 45 3.59 11.53 15.96
N ALA A 46 3.75 12.46 16.92
CA ALA A 46 4.58 12.25 18.08
C ALA A 46 4.06 11.11 18.97
N GLU A 47 2.74 10.98 19.10
CA GLU A 47 2.09 9.91 19.87
C GLU A 47 2.21 8.53 19.20
N LEU A 48 1.93 8.45 17.90
CA LEU A 48 1.87 7.17 17.19
C LEU A 48 3.25 6.69 16.70
N LEU A 49 4.13 7.63 16.38
CA LEU A 49 5.46 7.38 15.83
C LEU A 49 6.54 7.87 16.79
N ASN A 50 7.07 9.07 16.57
CA ASN A 50 8.06 9.68 17.45
C ASN A 50 8.11 11.20 17.23
N GLU A 51 8.67 11.89 18.22
CA GLU A 51 8.76 13.35 18.25
C GLU A 51 9.66 13.93 17.15
N ASP A 52 10.77 13.27 16.81
CA ASP A 52 11.71 13.75 15.79
C ASP A 52 11.08 13.77 14.40
N TRP A 53 10.27 12.75 14.07
CA TRP A 53 9.52 12.70 12.81
C TRP A 53 8.43 13.77 12.78
N ALA A 54 7.69 13.93 13.88
CA ALA A 54 6.66 14.97 13.99
C ALA A 54 7.27 16.36 13.76
N LYS A 55 8.37 16.65 14.45
CA LYS A 55 9.11 17.91 14.36
C LYS A 55 9.62 18.15 12.94
N PHE A 56 10.27 17.16 12.34
CA PHE A 56 10.79 17.29 10.98
C PHE A 56 9.68 17.50 9.95
N ILE A 57 8.59 16.73 10.00
CA ILE A 57 7.47 16.83 9.05
C ILE A 57 6.79 18.20 9.14
N VAL A 58 6.58 18.74 10.35
CA VAL A 58 6.01 20.08 10.52
C VAL A 58 6.95 21.16 9.97
N TYR A 59 8.25 21.08 10.26
CA TYR A 59 9.21 22.01 9.65
C TYR A 59 9.24 21.91 8.13
N TYR A 60 9.19 20.70 7.58
CA TYR A 60 9.09 20.49 6.13
C TYR A 60 7.84 21.17 5.55
N ARG A 61 6.69 21.04 6.22
CA ARG A 61 5.44 21.71 5.82
C ARG A 61 5.55 23.25 5.87
N GLN A 62 6.25 23.79 6.86
CA GLN A 62 6.39 25.24 7.08
C GLN A 62 7.44 25.92 6.18
N TYR A 63 8.52 25.22 5.84
CA TYR A 63 9.69 25.80 5.17
C TYR A 63 9.98 25.17 3.80
N GLY A 64 9.58 23.91 3.59
CA GLY A 64 9.86 23.15 2.38
C GLY A 64 11.22 22.46 2.39
N ALA A 65 11.51 21.74 1.30
CA ALA A 65 12.80 21.11 1.09
C ALA A 65 13.90 22.16 0.88
N TYR A 66 15.07 21.86 1.44
CA TYR A 66 16.29 22.62 1.26
C TYR A 66 17.32 21.83 0.46
N ASP A 67 17.82 22.43 -0.61
CA ASP A 67 18.76 21.79 -1.55
C ASP A 67 20.22 22.25 -1.36
N GLY A 68 20.53 22.97 -0.26
CA GLY A 68 21.89 23.42 0.04
C GLY A 68 22.80 22.33 0.61
N ASP A 69 24.10 22.59 0.51
CA ASP A 69 25.19 21.67 0.90
C ASP A 69 25.58 21.80 2.37
N GLU A 70 25.03 22.78 3.08
CA GLU A 70 25.27 23.08 4.48
C GLU A 70 25.06 21.84 5.35
N ALA A 71 25.95 21.68 6.34
CA ALA A 71 25.89 20.58 7.28
C ALA A 71 24.62 20.71 8.13
N GLY A 72 23.90 19.59 8.27
CA GLY A 72 22.69 19.54 9.08
C GLY A 72 23.00 19.38 10.56
N VAL A 73 22.11 19.90 11.40
CA VAL A 73 22.01 19.57 12.83
C VAL A 73 20.93 18.50 13.02
N ASP A 74 20.97 17.83 14.16
CA ASP A 74 19.95 16.83 14.53
C ASP A 74 18.64 17.53 14.91
N VAL A 75 17.51 17.06 14.38
CA VAL A 75 16.18 17.59 14.66
C VAL A 75 15.82 17.50 16.16
N ALA A 76 16.38 16.53 16.88
CA ALA A 76 16.19 16.41 18.33
C ALA A 76 16.75 17.62 19.11
N THR A 77 17.75 18.32 18.54
CA THR A 77 18.46 19.42 19.22
C THR A 77 17.83 20.79 19.02
N VAL A 78 16.91 20.91 18.06
CA VAL A 78 16.23 22.18 17.76
C VAL A 78 14.94 22.32 18.57
N ALA A 79 14.55 23.58 18.80
CA ALA A 79 13.30 23.91 19.48
C ALA A 79 12.08 23.36 18.73
N GLU A 80 10.96 23.26 19.43
CA GLU A 80 9.69 22.88 18.81
C GLU A 80 9.25 23.91 17.75
N PRO A 81 8.50 23.47 16.71
CA PRO A 81 8.03 24.38 15.67
C PRO A 81 7.09 25.43 16.24
N ASP A 82 7.14 26.65 15.71
CA ASP A 82 6.12 27.65 15.98
C ASP A 82 4.83 27.27 15.26
N PHE A 83 3.86 26.71 15.98
CA PHE A 83 2.58 26.28 15.40
C PHE A 83 1.69 27.45 14.93
N ALA A 84 2.01 28.71 15.30
CA ALA A 84 1.35 29.88 14.73
C ALA A 84 1.78 30.13 13.27
N GLN A 85 2.91 29.57 12.84
CA GLN A 85 3.36 29.65 11.46
C GLN A 85 2.62 28.64 10.59
N GLU A 86 1.93 29.13 9.56
CA GLU A 86 1.19 28.31 8.60
C GLU A 86 2.10 27.43 7.72
N ALA A 87 1.55 26.31 7.25
CA ALA A 87 2.20 25.48 6.25
C ALA A 87 2.32 26.22 4.91
N LYS A 88 3.50 26.17 4.29
CA LYS A 88 3.78 26.76 2.98
C LYS A 88 3.82 25.72 1.87
N VAL A 89 4.07 24.46 2.20
CA VAL A 89 4.29 23.37 1.24
C VAL A 89 3.32 22.23 1.49
N THR A 90 2.80 21.67 0.41
CA THR A 90 1.96 20.47 0.41
C THR A 90 2.71 19.29 -0.17
N LEU A 91 2.69 18.17 0.55
CA LEU A 91 3.26 16.93 0.06
C LEU A 91 2.37 16.39 -1.05
N THR A 92 2.98 15.98 -2.16
CA THR A 92 2.27 15.28 -3.22
C THR A 92 2.16 13.79 -2.91
N GLN A 93 3.10 13.28 -2.12
CA GLN A 93 3.21 11.89 -1.66
C GLN A 93 4.07 11.81 -0.39
N VAL A 94 3.93 10.72 0.36
CA VAL A 94 4.72 10.47 1.58
C VAL A 94 6.23 10.43 1.28
N LEU A 95 6.62 9.90 0.10
CA LEU A 95 8.02 9.75 -0.32
C LEU A 95 8.73 11.08 -0.61
N ASP A 96 8.02 12.22 -0.61
CA ASP A 96 8.63 13.55 -0.81
C ASP A 96 9.56 13.96 0.35
N LEU A 97 9.46 13.28 1.49
CA LEU A 97 10.28 13.51 2.69
C LEU A 97 11.68 12.87 2.59
N ILE A 98 11.84 11.84 1.77
CA ILE A 98 13.04 11.01 1.74
C ILE A 98 14.23 11.82 1.20
N GLY A 99 15.33 11.78 1.94
CA GLY A 99 16.58 12.44 1.58
C GLY A 99 16.53 13.98 1.67
N LYS A 100 15.42 14.57 2.10
CA LYS A 100 15.25 16.04 2.11
C LYS A 100 15.76 16.65 3.40
N LYS A 101 16.51 17.76 3.29
CA LYS A 101 16.81 18.65 4.41
C LYS A 101 15.75 19.75 4.51
N VAL A 102 15.71 20.44 5.64
CA VAL A 102 14.88 21.64 5.84
C VAL A 102 15.73 22.73 6.44
N GLN A 103 15.67 23.94 5.89
CA GLN A 103 16.30 25.11 6.52
C GLN A 103 15.25 25.87 7.31
N ILE A 104 15.47 26.02 8.62
CA ILE A 104 14.64 26.85 9.51
C ILE A 104 15.33 28.19 9.77
N GLY A 105 14.52 29.23 9.97
CA GLY A 105 15.02 30.59 10.16
C GLY A 105 15.65 31.22 8.91
N THR A 106 16.28 32.38 9.09
CA THR A 106 16.87 33.17 8.00
C THR A 106 18.14 33.88 8.47
N GLY A 107 19.09 34.11 7.56
CA GLY A 107 20.33 34.83 7.86
C GLY A 107 21.26 34.06 8.80
N ASP A 108 21.89 34.77 9.74
CA ASP A 108 22.90 34.18 10.65
C ASP A 108 22.34 33.17 11.66
N ASN A 109 21.01 33.13 11.85
CA ASN A 109 20.32 32.17 12.72
C ASN A 109 19.68 31.01 11.93
N ALA A 110 20.06 30.83 10.66
CA ALA A 110 19.56 29.72 9.87
C ALA A 110 20.17 28.40 10.37
N GLU A 111 19.32 27.42 10.64
CA GLU A 111 19.73 26.06 10.97
C GLU A 111 19.20 25.11 9.91
N VAL A 112 20.06 24.21 9.44
CA VAL A 112 19.68 23.17 8.47
C VAL A 112 19.44 21.89 9.25
N LEU A 113 18.24 21.33 9.14
CA LEU A 113 17.86 20.09 9.80
C LEU A 113 18.25 18.90 8.92
N THR A 114 18.89 17.93 9.55
CA THR A 114 19.16 16.63 8.93
C THR A 114 17.85 15.85 8.79
N THR A 115 17.72 15.09 7.71
CA THR A 115 16.56 14.23 7.50
C THR A 115 16.56 13.04 8.47
N PRO A 116 15.43 12.72 9.13
CA PRO A 116 15.24 11.41 9.76
C PRO A 116 14.90 10.32 8.73
N PHE A 117 14.64 10.69 7.47
CA PHE A 117 14.23 9.82 6.37
C PHE A 117 15.37 9.65 5.36
N ALA A 118 16.48 9.08 5.80
CA ALA A 118 17.65 8.92 4.95
C ALA A 118 17.40 8.00 3.74
N GLU A 119 18.06 8.28 2.62
CA GLU A 119 17.79 7.63 1.32
C GLU A 119 18.56 6.30 1.12
N THR A 120 19.24 5.79 2.14
CA THR A 120 19.92 4.50 2.00
C THR A 120 18.91 3.35 2.07
N LEU A 121 19.10 2.30 1.27
CA LEU A 121 18.21 1.12 1.28
C LEU A 121 18.09 0.49 2.67
N ALA A 122 19.18 0.47 3.44
CA ALA A 122 19.20 -0.10 4.79
C ALA A 122 18.30 0.69 5.75
N GLU A 123 18.37 2.02 5.73
CA GLU A 123 17.53 2.87 6.60
C GLU A 123 16.08 2.86 6.13
N MET A 124 15.85 2.99 4.81
CA MET A 124 14.52 2.91 4.21
C MET A 124 13.81 1.61 4.59
N SER A 125 14.52 0.47 4.60
CA SER A 125 13.94 -0.82 5.00
C SER A 125 13.46 -0.86 6.46
N VAL A 126 13.98 0.02 7.31
CA VAL A 126 13.58 0.12 8.73
C VAL A 126 12.40 1.07 8.89
N TYR A 127 12.47 2.28 8.34
CA TYR A 127 11.46 3.31 8.62
C TYR A 127 10.27 3.32 7.66
N LEU A 128 10.44 2.89 6.39
CA LEU A 128 9.36 2.99 5.41
C LEU A 128 8.14 2.15 5.76
N PRO A 129 8.25 0.89 6.22
CA PRO A 129 7.06 0.13 6.60
C PRO A 129 6.25 0.85 7.66
N VAL A 130 6.92 1.38 8.70
CA VAL A 130 6.29 2.12 9.79
C VAL A 130 5.65 3.42 9.29
N LEU A 131 6.37 4.18 8.46
CA LEU A 131 5.88 5.44 7.90
C LEU A 131 4.66 5.22 6.99
N MET A 132 4.72 4.24 6.09
CA MET A 132 3.66 3.93 5.14
C MET A 132 2.43 3.30 5.79
N ASP A 133 2.59 2.59 6.89
CA ASP A 133 1.46 2.02 7.64
C ASP A 133 0.65 3.09 8.38
N ASN A 134 1.33 4.11 8.90
CA ASN A 134 0.72 5.09 9.81
C ASN A 134 0.40 6.44 9.16
N THR A 135 0.91 6.73 7.96
CA THR A 135 0.75 8.04 7.32
C THR A 135 0.14 7.97 5.92
N THR A 136 -0.47 9.07 5.50
CA THR A 136 -1.12 9.22 4.20
C THR A 136 -1.13 10.68 3.77
N ILE A 137 -1.36 10.94 2.49
CA ILE A 137 -1.68 12.28 1.97
C ILE A 137 -3.15 12.37 1.52
N THR A 138 -3.87 11.25 1.59
CA THR A 138 -5.27 11.15 1.19
C THR A 138 -6.15 11.39 2.42
N PRO A 139 -7.06 12.38 2.41
CA PRO A 139 -7.94 12.65 3.56
C PRO A 139 -9.13 11.68 3.67
N GLY A 140 -9.45 10.94 2.61
CA GLY A 140 -10.59 10.02 2.58
C GLY A 140 -10.33 8.73 3.38
N GLU A 141 -11.39 8.08 3.84
CA GLU A 141 -11.34 6.80 4.55
C GLU A 141 -10.88 5.62 3.67
N THR A 142 -10.87 5.81 2.34
CA THR A 142 -10.46 4.80 1.36
C THR A 142 -9.61 5.39 0.25
N ILE A 143 -8.77 4.55 -0.34
CA ILE A 143 -7.92 4.88 -1.50
C ILE A 143 -8.39 4.01 -2.68
N PRO A 144 -8.95 4.60 -3.75
CA PRO A 144 -9.46 3.84 -4.89
C PRO A 144 -8.44 3.61 -6.00
N GLY A 145 -8.62 2.51 -6.74
CA GLY A 145 -8.16 2.39 -8.12
C GLY A 145 -6.70 2.01 -8.35
N ARG A 146 -5.97 1.54 -7.33
CA ARG A 146 -4.59 1.07 -7.47
C ARG A 146 -4.50 -0.43 -7.79
N ILE A 147 -3.38 -0.83 -8.38
CA ILE A 147 -3.07 -2.19 -8.81
C ILE A 147 -2.24 -2.86 -7.71
N ASN A 148 -2.76 -3.97 -7.18
CA ASN A 148 -2.05 -4.75 -6.18
C ASN A 148 -0.85 -5.48 -6.82
N ILE A 149 0.36 -4.98 -6.60
CA ILE A 149 1.61 -5.53 -7.11
C ILE A 149 2.05 -6.80 -6.40
N ASN A 150 1.28 -7.36 -5.47
CA ASN A 150 1.52 -8.69 -4.92
C ASN A 150 0.68 -9.77 -5.63
N GLN A 151 -0.39 -9.37 -6.34
CA GLN A 151 -1.34 -10.29 -7.00
C GLN A 151 -1.46 -10.06 -8.52
N ALA A 152 -1.02 -8.91 -9.04
CA ALA A 152 -1.12 -8.57 -10.45
C ALA A 152 -0.36 -9.56 -11.34
N SER A 153 -1.00 -10.07 -12.38
CA SER A 153 -0.30 -10.89 -13.39
C SER A 153 0.80 -10.08 -14.11
N ARG A 154 1.77 -10.76 -14.73
CA ARG A 154 2.83 -10.10 -15.53
C ARG A 154 2.27 -9.10 -16.54
N CYS A 155 1.21 -9.49 -17.25
CA CYS A 155 0.57 -8.62 -18.24
C CYS A 155 -0.02 -7.35 -17.61
N MET A 156 -0.59 -7.45 -16.40
CA MET A 156 -1.11 -6.28 -15.69
C MET A 156 0.04 -5.38 -15.19
N LEU A 157 1.15 -5.95 -14.73
CA LEU A 157 2.33 -5.17 -14.33
C LEU A 157 2.88 -4.38 -15.51
N LEU A 158 3.04 -5.00 -16.67
CA LEU A 158 3.49 -4.34 -17.91
C LEU A 158 2.51 -3.27 -18.43
N GLY A 159 1.26 -3.28 -17.95
CA GLY A 159 0.28 -2.23 -18.22
C GLY A 159 0.48 -0.96 -17.40
N ILE A 160 1.31 -1.01 -16.35
CA ILE A 160 1.59 0.14 -15.47
C ILE A 160 2.62 1.04 -16.15
N PRO A 161 2.34 2.35 -16.32
CA PRO A 161 3.32 3.29 -16.86
C PRO A 161 4.62 3.27 -16.06
N GLY A 162 5.76 3.12 -16.74
CA GLY A 162 7.09 3.09 -16.12
C GLY A 162 7.57 1.69 -15.68
N VAL A 163 6.74 0.64 -15.77
CA VAL A 163 7.16 -0.73 -15.46
C VAL A 163 7.69 -1.42 -16.71
N GLU A 164 8.99 -1.73 -16.72
CA GLU A 164 9.64 -2.52 -17.77
C GLU A 164 9.58 -4.04 -17.52
N GLU A 165 9.97 -4.84 -18.51
CA GLU A 165 9.97 -6.31 -18.41
C GLU A 165 10.83 -6.83 -17.26
N SER A 166 12.02 -6.28 -17.06
CA SER A 166 12.92 -6.64 -15.96
C SER A 166 12.30 -6.37 -14.59
N VAL A 167 11.68 -5.20 -14.41
CA VAL A 167 10.98 -4.82 -13.17
C VAL A 167 9.80 -5.76 -12.91
N ALA A 168 8.98 -6.04 -13.93
CA ALA A 168 7.84 -6.95 -13.79
C ALA A 168 8.27 -8.37 -13.43
N ASP A 169 9.34 -8.87 -14.05
CA ASP A 169 9.88 -10.21 -13.79
C ASP A 169 10.48 -10.30 -12.38
N GLU A 170 11.21 -9.27 -11.94
CA GLU A 170 11.80 -9.23 -10.60
C GLU A 170 10.73 -9.14 -9.51
N ILE A 171 9.68 -8.33 -9.71
CA ILE A 171 8.51 -8.29 -8.81
C ILE A 171 7.91 -9.69 -8.67
N ILE A 172 7.70 -10.42 -9.78
CA ILE A 172 7.12 -11.76 -9.73
C ILE A 172 8.05 -12.75 -9.03
N ASN A 173 9.35 -12.71 -9.31
CA ASN A 173 10.32 -13.60 -8.70
C ASN A 173 10.38 -13.41 -7.18
N GLN A 174 10.41 -12.16 -6.70
CA GLN A 174 10.49 -11.88 -5.27
C GLN A 174 9.21 -12.22 -4.49
N ARG A 175 8.03 -12.06 -5.10
CA ARG A 175 6.76 -12.54 -4.49
C ARG A 175 6.82 -14.03 -4.15
N VAL A 176 7.31 -14.85 -5.09
CA VAL A 176 7.31 -16.32 -5.00
C VAL A 176 8.29 -16.81 -3.94
N MET A 177 9.43 -16.13 -3.79
CA MET A 177 10.41 -16.48 -2.76
C MET A 177 9.88 -16.29 -1.34
N GLN A 178 8.77 -15.57 -1.16
CA GLN A 178 8.19 -15.22 0.14
C GLN A 178 6.81 -15.85 0.41
N SER A 179 6.36 -16.81 -0.42
CA SER A 179 5.07 -17.49 -0.27
C SER A 179 5.14 -18.88 0.39
N ASP A 180 6.29 -19.29 0.93
CA ASP A 180 6.36 -20.49 1.78
C ASP A 180 5.64 -20.22 3.11
N GLU A 181 4.90 -21.18 3.66
CA GLU A 181 4.01 -21.04 4.85
C GLU A 181 4.71 -20.55 6.15
N GLN A 182 6.02 -20.33 6.12
CA GLN A 182 6.84 -19.82 7.23
C GLN A 182 7.44 -18.44 6.95
N THR A 183 7.18 -17.83 5.78
CA THR A 183 7.77 -16.54 5.45
C THR A 183 6.93 -15.40 6.02
N ASP A 184 7.60 -14.54 6.78
CA ASP A 184 7.05 -13.28 7.25
C ASP A 184 6.73 -12.37 6.05
N THR A 185 5.44 -12.23 5.74
CA THR A 185 4.95 -11.41 4.62
C THR A 185 4.85 -9.91 4.96
N SER A 186 5.24 -9.51 6.18
CA SER A 186 5.29 -8.10 6.58
C SER A 186 6.15 -7.26 5.63
N ALA A 187 7.18 -7.86 5.04
CA ALA A 187 8.05 -7.22 4.05
C ALA A 187 7.29 -6.76 2.78
N LEU A 188 6.13 -7.36 2.47
CA LEU A 188 5.33 -7.04 1.29
C LEU A 188 4.07 -6.22 1.61
N GLN A 189 3.90 -5.78 2.85
CA GLN A 189 2.67 -5.12 3.31
C GLN A 189 2.44 -3.76 2.64
N HIS A 190 3.51 -3.06 2.29
CA HIS A 190 3.46 -1.75 1.64
C HIS A 190 4.12 -1.79 0.27
N GLU A 191 3.52 -1.11 -0.71
CA GLU A 191 3.98 -1.07 -2.10
C GLU A 191 5.42 -0.59 -2.26
N THR A 192 5.97 0.12 -1.27
CA THR A 192 7.36 0.58 -1.23
C THR A 192 8.37 -0.57 -1.08
N TRP A 193 7.94 -1.82 -0.90
CA TRP A 193 8.85 -2.96 -0.81
C TRP A 193 9.71 -3.13 -2.06
N ILE A 194 9.22 -2.75 -3.24
CA ILE A 194 9.99 -2.82 -4.49
C ILE A 194 11.13 -1.79 -4.53
N LEU A 195 11.00 -0.69 -3.78
CA LEU A 195 12.08 0.29 -3.58
C LEU A 195 13.12 -0.26 -2.61
N THR A 196 12.70 -0.78 -1.46
CA THR A 196 13.63 -1.31 -0.43
C THR A 196 14.35 -2.57 -0.89
N ALA A 197 13.72 -3.36 -1.78
CA ALA A 197 14.35 -4.50 -2.45
C ALA A 197 15.34 -4.09 -3.56
N GLY A 198 15.45 -2.80 -3.90
CA GLY A 198 16.33 -2.29 -4.95
C GLY A 198 15.88 -2.65 -6.36
N ILE A 199 14.59 -3.00 -6.55
CA ILE A 199 14.02 -3.31 -7.86
C ILE A 199 13.82 -2.02 -8.66
N VAL A 200 13.42 -0.95 -7.98
CA VAL A 200 13.24 0.39 -8.55
C VAL A 200 13.98 1.42 -7.70
N THR A 201 14.36 2.53 -8.33
CA THR A 201 14.91 3.72 -7.67
C THR A 201 13.82 4.52 -6.93
N LEU A 202 14.20 5.44 -6.05
CA LEU A 202 13.25 6.32 -5.36
C LEU A 202 12.41 7.12 -6.36
N GLU A 203 13.03 7.67 -7.41
CA GLU A 203 12.32 8.48 -8.40
C GLU A 203 11.36 7.65 -9.26
N GLU A 204 11.71 6.43 -9.62
CA GLU A 204 10.78 5.48 -10.26
C GLU A 204 9.64 5.10 -9.31
N MET A 205 9.94 4.82 -8.04
CA MET A 205 8.91 4.49 -7.05
C MET A 205 7.90 5.62 -6.89
N LYS A 206 8.35 6.89 -6.84
CA LYS A 206 7.48 8.07 -6.82
C LYS A 206 6.55 8.15 -8.03
N GLN A 207 7.03 7.76 -9.21
CA GLN A 207 6.19 7.71 -10.43
C GLN A 207 5.17 6.56 -10.38
N LEU A 208 5.54 5.43 -9.76
CA LEU A 208 4.68 4.26 -9.66
C LEU A 208 3.62 4.36 -8.56
N LEU A 209 3.91 5.06 -7.45
CA LEU A 209 3.09 5.11 -6.24
C LEU A 209 1.59 5.43 -6.48
N PRO A 210 1.22 6.33 -7.39
CA PRO A 210 -0.20 6.60 -7.69
C PRO A 210 -0.95 5.41 -8.30
N PHE A 211 -0.23 4.46 -8.92
CA PHE A 211 -0.82 3.33 -9.64
C PHE A 211 -0.79 2.03 -8.85
N VAL A 212 0.07 1.90 -7.85
CA VAL A 212 0.37 0.62 -7.20
C VAL A 212 -0.02 0.60 -5.73
N CYS A 213 -0.43 -0.58 -5.27
CA CYS A 213 -0.63 -0.91 -3.87
C CYS A 213 -0.12 -2.32 -3.58
N ALA A 214 -0.04 -2.69 -2.30
CA ALA A 214 0.35 -4.03 -1.86
C ALA A 214 -0.82 -4.87 -1.30
N GLY A 215 -2.00 -4.26 -1.20
CA GLY A 215 -3.18 -4.85 -0.58
C GLY A 215 -4.49 -4.39 -1.22
N GLY A 216 -5.59 -4.72 -0.56
CA GLY A 216 -6.92 -4.29 -0.98
C GLY A 216 -8.01 -4.91 -0.10
N ASP A 217 -9.08 -4.16 0.09
CA ASP A 217 -10.22 -4.53 0.93
C ASP A 217 -11.45 -4.93 0.08
N VAL A 218 -11.25 -5.13 -1.22
CA VAL A 218 -12.27 -5.63 -2.13
C VAL A 218 -11.90 -7.04 -2.56
N TYR A 219 -12.79 -7.99 -2.29
CA TYR A 219 -12.55 -9.41 -2.54
C TYR A 219 -13.56 -9.95 -3.54
N ARG A 220 -13.07 -10.74 -4.51
CA ARG A 220 -13.91 -11.48 -5.45
C ARG A 220 -13.85 -12.96 -5.11
N ALA A 221 -15.01 -13.58 -4.92
CA ALA A 221 -15.15 -15.00 -4.66
C ALA A 221 -16.07 -15.67 -5.68
N GLN A 222 -15.86 -16.96 -5.92
CA GLN A 222 -16.89 -17.83 -6.47
C GLN A 222 -17.44 -18.71 -5.35
N ILE A 223 -18.75 -18.63 -5.14
CA ILE A 223 -19.48 -19.42 -4.14
C ILE A 223 -20.16 -20.57 -4.88
N VAL A 224 -19.86 -21.79 -4.47
CA VAL A 224 -20.40 -23.01 -5.08
C VAL A 224 -21.20 -23.79 -4.04
N GLY A 225 -22.49 -23.99 -4.28
CA GLY A 225 -23.32 -24.93 -3.53
C GLY A 225 -23.62 -26.17 -4.38
N TYR A 226 -23.54 -27.36 -3.83
CA TYR A 226 -23.81 -28.60 -4.57
C TYR A 226 -24.31 -29.72 -3.67
N TYR A 227 -24.98 -30.71 -4.27
CA TYR A 227 -25.26 -32.00 -3.63
C TYR A 227 -24.15 -33.00 -3.95
N GLU A 228 -23.73 -33.81 -2.96
CA GLU A 228 -22.67 -34.80 -3.13
C GLU A 228 -22.98 -35.87 -4.19
N ASP A 229 -24.26 -36.21 -4.35
CA ASP A 229 -24.75 -37.12 -5.40
C ASP A 229 -24.65 -36.52 -6.82
N GLY A 230 -24.21 -35.27 -6.93
CA GLY A 230 -24.07 -34.54 -8.19
C GLY A 230 -25.40 -34.12 -8.83
N GLY A 231 -26.54 -34.33 -8.14
CA GLY A 231 -27.88 -34.12 -8.69
C GLY A 231 -28.20 -32.67 -9.00
N ALA A 232 -27.59 -31.72 -8.27
CA ALA A 232 -27.68 -30.29 -8.59
C ALA A 232 -26.48 -29.50 -8.05
N ALA A 233 -26.23 -28.34 -8.66
CA ALA A 233 -25.28 -27.35 -8.19
C ALA A 233 -25.78 -25.93 -8.51
N SER A 234 -25.39 -24.98 -7.68
CA SER A 234 -25.53 -23.54 -7.89
C SER A 234 -24.16 -22.90 -7.76
N ARG A 235 -23.88 -21.89 -8.58
CA ARG A 235 -22.62 -21.17 -8.58
C ARG A 235 -22.86 -19.68 -8.78
N ALA A 236 -22.30 -18.86 -7.89
CA ALA A 236 -22.35 -17.42 -7.98
C ALA A 236 -20.94 -16.82 -7.96
N GLU A 237 -20.70 -15.77 -8.73
CA GLU A 237 -19.56 -14.88 -8.55
C GLU A 237 -20.01 -13.67 -7.75
N VAL A 238 -19.30 -13.38 -6.67
CA VAL A 238 -19.64 -12.33 -5.72
C VAL A 238 -18.43 -11.45 -5.48
N VAL A 239 -18.65 -10.13 -5.43
CA VAL A 239 -17.65 -9.15 -5.03
C VAL A 239 -18.08 -8.51 -3.72
N PHE A 240 -17.21 -8.57 -2.72
CA PHE A 240 -17.36 -8.00 -1.40
C PHE A 240 -16.51 -6.75 -1.29
N ASP A 241 -17.12 -5.63 -0.92
CA ASP A 241 -16.44 -4.43 -0.46
C ASP A 241 -16.38 -4.48 1.07
N ALA A 242 -15.18 -4.72 1.61
CA ALA A 242 -14.93 -4.81 3.04
C ALA A 242 -14.33 -3.52 3.62
N THR A 243 -14.34 -2.40 2.87
CA THR A 243 -13.77 -1.13 3.33
C THR A 243 -14.52 -0.50 4.51
N GLY A 244 -15.83 -0.76 4.62
CA GLY A 244 -16.64 -0.34 5.76
C GLY A 244 -16.53 -1.27 6.97
N SER A 245 -17.07 -0.83 8.11
CA SER A 245 -17.20 -1.65 9.32
C SER A 245 -18.09 -2.89 9.13
N VAL A 246 -19.00 -2.84 8.15
CA VAL A 246 -19.81 -3.97 7.71
C VAL A 246 -19.53 -4.22 6.22
N PRO A 247 -19.00 -5.40 5.84
CA PRO A 247 -18.80 -5.74 4.44
C PRO A 247 -20.10 -5.73 3.63
N ARG A 248 -20.03 -5.27 2.38
CA ARG A 248 -21.18 -5.15 1.47
C ARG A 248 -20.96 -5.97 0.22
N ILE A 249 -22.03 -6.56 -0.32
CA ILE A 249 -22.01 -7.17 -1.65
C ILE A 249 -22.22 -6.07 -2.68
N VAL A 250 -21.20 -5.82 -3.51
CA VAL A 250 -21.24 -4.79 -4.57
C VAL A 250 -21.50 -5.39 -5.96
N SER A 251 -21.30 -6.69 -6.12
CA SER A 251 -21.69 -7.43 -7.32
C SER A 251 -22.09 -8.85 -6.96
N PHE A 252 -23.18 -9.31 -7.56
CA PHE A 252 -23.63 -10.69 -7.48
C PHE A 252 -24.04 -11.15 -8.87
N ARG A 253 -23.46 -12.26 -9.34
CA ARG A 253 -23.80 -12.85 -10.64
C ARG A 253 -24.03 -14.35 -10.48
N ASP A 254 -25.24 -14.80 -10.77
CA ASP A 254 -25.51 -16.22 -10.94
C ASP A 254 -24.86 -16.72 -12.24
N ILE A 255 -23.96 -17.69 -12.08
CA ILE A 255 -23.23 -18.35 -13.15
C ILE A 255 -23.45 -19.88 -13.14
N SER A 256 -24.54 -20.33 -12.53
CA SER A 256 -24.91 -21.75 -12.44
C SER A 256 -25.06 -22.41 -13.80
N HIS A 257 -25.44 -21.63 -14.83
CA HIS A 257 -25.51 -22.10 -16.22
C HIS A 257 -24.15 -22.52 -16.81
N LEU A 258 -23.02 -22.09 -16.21
CA LEU A 258 -21.67 -22.55 -16.54
C LEU A 258 -21.28 -23.83 -15.77
N GLY A 259 -22.24 -24.48 -15.12
CA GLY A 259 -22.05 -25.65 -14.28
C GLY A 259 -21.30 -25.35 -12.99
N ARG A 260 -20.91 -26.41 -12.28
CA ARG A 260 -20.21 -26.32 -10.98
C ARG A 260 -18.81 -25.71 -11.09
N GLY A 261 -18.16 -25.80 -12.25
CA GLY A 261 -16.86 -25.19 -12.54
C GLY A 261 -15.64 -25.88 -11.92
N TYR A 262 -15.80 -26.57 -10.79
CA TYR A 262 -14.72 -27.21 -10.05
C TYR A 262 -14.96 -28.73 -9.86
N PRO A 263 -13.90 -29.57 -9.87
CA PRO A 263 -13.94 -30.96 -9.41
C PRO A 263 -14.45 -31.07 -7.96
N LEU A 264 -15.10 -32.19 -7.59
CA LEU A 264 -15.64 -32.39 -6.24
C LEU A 264 -14.54 -32.41 -5.18
N GLU A 265 -13.38 -32.93 -5.55
CA GLU A 265 -12.21 -33.05 -4.69
C GLU A 265 -11.69 -31.68 -4.23
N LEU A 266 -11.85 -30.63 -5.05
CA LEU A 266 -11.49 -29.26 -4.68
C LEU A 266 -12.56 -28.54 -3.84
N LEU A 267 -13.81 -29.02 -3.87
CA LEU A 267 -14.93 -28.41 -3.13
C LEU A 267 -15.09 -28.98 -1.72
N GLY A 268 -14.33 -30.03 -1.39
CA GLY A 268 -14.37 -30.72 -0.11
C GLY A 268 -15.52 -31.72 -0.05
N VAL A 269 -15.22 -33.01 -0.19
CA VAL A 269 -16.20 -34.09 -0.01
C VAL A 269 -16.12 -34.59 1.43
N GLN A 270 -17.24 -34.80 2.12
CA GLN A 270 -17.18 -35.60 3.35
C GLN A 270 -16.81 -37.03 2.95
N LEU A 271 -15.62 -37.51 3.36
CA LEU A 271 -15.30 -38.93 3.29
C LEU A 271 -16.28 -39.64 4.24
N ILE A 272 -17.36 -40.18 3.69
CA ILE A 272 -18.22 -41.10 4.43
C ILE A 272 -17.39 -42.35 4.69
N ASN A 273 -16.74 -42.41 5.86
CA ASN A 273 -16.16 -43.64 6.39
C ASN A 273 -17.31 -44.61 6.70
N ASN A 274 -17.66 -45.44 5.72
CA ASN A 274 -18.54 -46.58 5.95
C ASN A 274 -17.72 -47.65 6.70
N PHE A 275 -17.90 -47.71 8.02
CA PHE A 275 -17.55 -48.87 8.85
C PHE A 275 -18.62 -49.96 8.72
#